data_AF-A0A1I5ZE57-F1
#
_entry.id   AF-A0A1I5ZE57-F1
#
_cell.length_a   1.000
_cell.length_b   1.000
_cell.length_c   1.000
_cell.angle_alpha   90.00
_cell.angle_beta   90.00
_cell.angle_gamma   90.00
#
_symmetry.space_group_name_H-M   'P 1'
#
loop_
_entity.id
_entity.type
_entity.pdbx_description
1 polymer ?
#
loop_
_entity_poly.entity_id
_entity_poly.type
_entity_poly.pdbx_seq_one_letter_code
_entity_poly.pdbx_strand_id
1 'polypeptide(L)'
;MTAVVVFVGSPRIAGQQKGIHWGQGVQPHDDVTDGFIADPNDHVAELFEWYEAGEVNVPNPNEHVSFEVDDASAELVREWTTNTGALVSGRRLFDIADGWGDHHPTGAPVIVVTHQPPENADRWPRTTFVEGVEVAIARARQVAGDRDVTIASASVSQQALELGLVDEVCVSLVPVLFGEGIPYFTKLSRGHQLLDDPVVIQGRRALHLRYRVRR
;
A
#
# COMPACT_ATOMS: atom_id res chain seq x y z
N MET A 1 -18.50 -2.12 6.58
CA MET A 1 -17.64 -1.66 5.48
C MET A 1 -16.29 -1.32 6.06
N THR A 2 -15.26 -2.07 5.67
CA THR A 2 -13.94 -2.05 6.31
C THR A 2 -13.04 -1.07 5.59
N ALA A 3 -12.43 -0.14 6.32
CA ALA A 3 -11.27 0.60 5.82
C ALA A 3 -10.02 -0.19 6.19
N VAL A 4 -9.38 -0.77 5.17
CA VAL A 4 -8.16 -1.56 5.29
C VAL A 4 -6.99 -0.69 4.82
N VAL A 5 -6.02 -0.51 5.69
CA VAL A 5 -4.74 0.06 5.27
C VAL A 5 -3.94 -1.09 4.67
N VAL A 6 -3.75 -1.09 3.34
CA VAL A 6 -2.99 -2.13 2.66
C VAL A 6 -1.73 -1.53 2.08
N PHE A 7 -0.62 -2.19 2.38
CA PHE A 7 0.65 -1.88 1.79
C PHE A 7 0.75 -2.43 0.35
N VAL A 8 0.29 -1.64 -0.62
CA VAL A 8 0.51 -1.88 -2.04
C VAL A 8 1.18 -0.64 -2.61
N GLY A 9 2.52 -0.61 -2.63
CA GLY A 9 3.17 0.27 -3.59
C GLY A 9 3.10 -0.37 -4.98
N SER A 10 3.21 0.48 -6.00
CA SER A 10 3.01 0.05 -7.37
C SER A 10 4.17 -0.86 -7.81
N PRO A 11 3.90 -2.06 -8.38
CA PRO A 11 4.91 -2.73 -9.19
C PRO A 11 5.29 -1.80 -10.37
N ARG A 12 6.56 -1.83 -10.77
CA ARG A 12 7.06 -1.02 -11.89
C ARG A 12 6.34 -1.39 -13.18
N ILE A 13 6.16 -0.40 -14.06
CA ILE A 13 6.04 -0.62 -15.50
C ILE A 13 7.47 -0.88 -16.01
N ALA A 14 7.67 -1.96 -16.77
CA ALA A 14 8.99 -2.51 -17.10
C ALA A 14 10.03 -1.47 -17.63
N GLY A 15 11.25 -1.49 -17.07
CA GLY A 15 12.44 -0.89 -17.71
C GLY A 15 13.45 -0.14 -16.82
N GLN A 16 14.16 -0.80 -15.89
CA GLN A 16 15.52 -0.39 -15.44
C GLN A 16 16.13 -1.41 -14.45
N GLN A 17 17.34 -1.91 -14.75
CA GLN A 17 18.19 -2.75 -13.87
C GLN A 17 19.55 -2.09 -13.65
N LYS A 18 20.13 -2.29 -12.46
CA LYS A 18 21.56 -2.49 -12.06
C LYS A 18 21.55 -2.62 -10.52
N GLY A 19 22.05 -3.65 -9.83
CA GLY A 19 23.39 -4.26 -9.82
C GLY A 19 24.09 -3.88 -8.49
N ILE A 20 24.07 -4.74 -7.47
CA ILE A 20 24.51 -4.43 -6.08
C ILE A 20 25.80 -5.20 -5.70
N HIS A 21 26.75 -4.52 -5.03
CA HIS A 21 27.92 -5.09 -4.36
C HIS A 21 27.77 -4.99 -2.83
N TRP A 22 28.14 -6.03 -2.07
CA TRP A 22 28.00 -6.10 -0.61
C TRP A 22 29.34 -5.95 0.14
N GLY A 23 29.34 -5.14 1.21
CA GLY A 23 30.39 -5.07 2.24
C GLY A 23 29.85 -5.56 3.60
N GLN A 24 30.72 -6.18 4.40
CA GLN A 24 30.38 -7.01 5.56
C GLN A 24 30.23 -6.25 6.90
N GLY A 25 29.16 -6.55 7.65
CA GLY A 25 29.17 -6.78 9.11
C GLY A 25 28.51 -5.73 10.04
N VAL A 26 27.34 -6.06 10.65
CA VAL A 26 26.82 -5.51 11.94
C VAL A 26 25.82 -6.50 12.61
N GLN A 27 25.78 -6.53 13.95
CA GLN A 27 24.92 -7.33 14.87
C GLN A 27 23.42 -6.88 14.91
N PRO A 28 22.48 -7.70 15.45
CA PRO A 28 21.04 -7.55 15.21
C PRO A 28 20.33 -6.59 16.19
N HIS A 29 19.45 -5.74 15.66
CA HIS A 29 18.38 -5.07 16.40
C HIS A 29 17.03 -5.63 15.93
N ASP A 30 16.04 -5.62 16.83
CA ASP A 30 14.70 -6.18 16.59
C ASP A 30 13.88 -5.21 15.75
N ASP A 31 13.48 -5.69 14.60
CA ASP A 31 13.43 -4.88 13.41
C ASP A 31 12.22 -5.36 12.55
N VAL A 32 11.44 -4.45 11.95
CA VAL A 32 10.51 -4.75 10.83
C VAL A 32 10.91 -4.07 9.49
N THR A 33 12.12 -4.21 8.93
CA THR A 33 13.35 -4.26 9.71
C THR A 33 13.53 -2.86 10.38
N ASP A 34 13.26 -1.76 9.67
CA ASP A 34 13.41 -0.38 10.21
C ASP A 34 12.22 0.59 9.95
N GLY A 35 11.13 0.14 9.32
CA GLY A 35 9.88 0.90 9.21
C GLY A 35 9.76 1.89 8.03
N PHE A 36 10.67 1.80 7.05
CA PHE A 36 10.64 2.63 5.83
C PHE A 36 9.86 1.99 4.67
N ILE A 37 9.33 2.85 3.80
CA ILE A 37 8.39 2.49 2.71
C ILE A 37 8.84 2.89 1.33
N ALA A 38 9.97 3.59 1.28
CA ALA A 38 10.77 3.90 0.12
C ALA A 38 12.12 4.44 0.61
N ASP A 39 13.12 4.44 -0.26
CA ASP A 39 14.34 5.20 -0.04
C ASP A 39 14.05 6.73 -0.06
N PRO A 40 15.04 7.59 0.24
CA PRO A 40 14.85 9.05 0.18
C PRO A 40 14.44 9.62 -1.19
N ASN A 41 14.54 8.83 -2.26
CA ASN A 41 14.24 9.19 -3.65
C ASN A 41 12.97 8.49 -4.19
N ASP A 42 12.11 7.96 -3.32
CA ASP A 42 10.89 7.22 -3.68
C ASP A 42 11.11 5.86 -4.37
N HIS A 43 12.31 5.29 -4.33
CA HIS A 43 12.53 3.93 -4.84
C HIS A 43 12.04 2.88 -3.85
N VAL A 44 11.41 1.83 -4.40
CA VAL A 44 10.67 0.83 -3.63
C VAL A 44 10.95 -0.62 -4.06
N ALA A 45 11.92 -0.84 -4.95
CA ALA A 45 12.03 -2.11 -5.68
C ALA A 45 12.18 -3.33 -4.75
N GLU A 46 13.02 -3.18 -3.75
CA GLU A 46 13.33 -4.22 -2.76
C GLU A 46 12.13 -4.53 -1.85
N LEU A 47 11.19 -3.58 -1.67
CA LEU A 47 9.96 -3.77 -0.90
C LEU A 47 8.91 -4.61 -1.65
N PHE A 48 9.05 -4.71 -2.97
CA PHE A 48 8.09 -5.38 -3.85
C PHE A 48 8.60 -6.67 -4.48
N GLU A 49 9.83 -7.11 -4.15
CA GLU A 49 10.39 -8.38 -4.62
C GLU A 49 9.44 -9.58 -4.36
N TRP A 50 8.66 -9.54 -3.29
CA TRP A 50 7.74 -10.64 -2.97
C TRP A 50 6.64 -10.84 -4.01
N TYR A 51 6.27 -9.81 -4.78
CA TYR A 51 5.31 -9.91 -5.90
C TYR A 51 5.82 -10.76 -7.06
N GLU A 52 7.13 -11.02 -7.12
CA GLU A 52 7.81 -11.83 -8.14
C GLU A 52 8.52 -13.05 -7.51
N ALA A 53 8.23 -13.35 -6.24
CA ALA A 53 8.92 -14.38 -5.46
C ALA A 53 8.19 -15.74 -5.47
N GLY A 54 7.45 -16.10 -6.52
CA GLY A 54 6.87 -17.43 -6.61
C GLY A 54 6.42 -17.85 -8.01
N GLU A 55 5.61 -18.91 -8.05
CA GLU A 55 5.22 -19.59 -9.29
C GLU A 55 3.72 -19.40 -9.60
N VAL A 56 2.96 -18.83 -8.65
CA VAL A 56 1.53 -18.65 -8.79
C VAL A 56 1.25 -17.31 -9.45
N ASN A 57 0.77 -17.37 -10.69
CA ASN A 57 0.23 -16.21 -11.36
C ASN A 57 -1.15 -15.84 -10.80
N VAL A 58 -1.31 -14.61 -10.32
CA VAL A 58 -2.61 -14.09 -9.86
C VAL A 58 -3.21 -13.18 -10.93
N PRO A 59 -4.43 -13.48 -11.45
CA PRO A 59 -5.09 -12.62 -12.41
C PRO A 59 -5.28 -11.19 -11.88
N ASN A 60 -4.89 -10.20 -12.68
CA ASN A 60 -4.97 -8.80 -12.33
C ASN A 60 -6.03 -8.07 -13.18
N PRO A 61 -6.89 -7.23 -12.56
CA PRO A 61 -7.80 -6.35 -13.29
C PRO A 61 -7.12 -5.37 -14.26
N ASN A 62 -5.85 -5.02 -14.02
CA ASN A 62 -4.99 -4.32 -14.96
C ASN A 62 -4.12 -5.35 -15.69
N GLU A 63 -4.41 -5.57 -16.98
CA GLU A 63 -3.72 -6.53 -17.85
C GLU A 63 -2.21 -6.27 -18.03
N HIS A 64 -1.74 -5.05 -17.72
CA HIS A 64 -0.34 -4.67 -17.79
C HIS A 64 0.44 -5.02 -16.52
N VAL A 65 -0.23 -5.56 -15.50
CA VAL A 65 0.36 -5.90 -14.20
C VAL A 65 0.20 -7.38 -13.98
N SER A 66 1.31 -8.06 -13.68
CA SER A 66 1.34 -9.47 -13.31
C SER A 66 1.99 -9.62 -11.95
N PHE A 67 1.46 -10.56 -11.15
CA PHE A 67 2.05 -10.97 -9.89
C PHE A 67 2.36 -12.47 -9.96
N GLU A 68 3.59 -12.82 -9.64
CA GLU A 68 4.10 -14.20 -9.55
C GLU A 68 4.56 -14.43 -8.12
N VAL A 69 3.63 -14.88 -7.29
CA VAL A 69 3.80 -15.00 -5.83
C VAL A 69 3.79 -16.46 -5.40
N ASP A 70 4.15 -16.76 -4.15
CA ASP A 70 3.90 -18.10 -3.59
C ASP A 70 2.40 -18.32 -3.28
N ASP A 71 2.05 -19.56 -2.94
CA ASP A 71 0.66 -19.96 -2.66
C ASP A 71 0.01 -19.14 -1.53
N ALA A 72 0.73 -18.83 -0.45
CA ALA A 72 0.19 -18.13 0.71
C ALA A 72 -0.08 -16.65 0.39
N SER A 73 0.87 -16.00 -0.30
CA SER A 73 0.69 -14.63 -0.77
C SER A 73 -0.35 -14.53 -1.89
N ALA A 74 -0.57 -15.59 -2.69
CA ALA A 74 -1.56 -15.59 -3.77
C ALA A 74 -2.99 -15.40 -3.26
N GLU A 75 -3.36 -15.99 -2.13
CA GLU A 75 -4.69 -15.80 -1.53
C GLU A 75 -4.92 -14.34 -1.14
N LEU A 76 -3.92 -13.72 -0.51
CA LEU A 76 -3.95 -12.31 -0.11
C LEU A 76 -4.07 -11.36 -1.30
N VAL A 77 -3.26 -11.59 -2.35
CA VAL A 77 -3.30 -10.77 -3.56
C VAL A 77 -4.65 -10.89 -4.26
N ARG A 78 -5.22 -12.11 -4.34
CA ARG A 78 -6.58 -12.31 -4.89
C ARG A 78 -7.64 -11.58 -4.08
N GLU A 79 -7.55 -11.62 -2.75
CA GLU A 79 -8.46 -10.87 -1.87
C GLU A 79 -8.40 -9.37 -2.19
N TRP A 80 -7.20 -8.79 -2.28
CA TRP A 80 -7.05 -7.36 -2.57
C TRP A 80 -7.55 -6.97 -3.96
N THR A 81 -7.28 -7.77 -4.99
CA THR A 81 -7.69 -7.46 -6.37
C THR A 81 -9.18 -7.68 -6.64
N THR A 82 -9.87 -8.48 -5.81
CA THR A 82 -11.30 -8.75 -5.97
C THR A 82 -12.18 -7.97 -4.98
N ASN A 83 -11.72 -7.80 -3.74
CA ASN A 83 -12.52 -7.23 -2.65
C ASN A 83 -12.31 -5.73 -2.44
N THR A 84 -11.32 -5.09 -3.09
CA THR A 84 -11.20 -3.63 -3.03
C THR A 84 -12.28 -2.97 -3.89
N GLY A 85 -13.15 -2.18 -3.26
CA GLY A 85 -14.19 -1.42 -3.94
C GLY A 85 -13.76 0.00 -4.33
N ALA A 86 -12.84 0.59 -3.57
CA ALA A 86 -12.27 1.90 -3.81
C ALA A 86 -10.86 1.97 -3.19
N LEU A 87 -9.93 2.62 -3.88
CA LEU A 87 -8.61 2.92 -3.37
C LEU A 87 -8.55 4.38 -2.92
N VAL A 88 -7.94 4.66 -1.77
CA VAL A 88 -7.59 6.02 -1.34
C VAL A 88 -6.08 6.18 -1.35
N SER A 89 -5.60 7.22 -2.02
CA SER A 89 -4.18 7.55 -2.14
C SER A 89 -3.94 9.02 -1.82
N GLY A 90 -2.74 9.34 -1.37
CA GLY A 90 -2.24 10.71 -1.36
C GLY A 90 -1.73 11.12 -2.74
N ARG A 91 -1.55 12.44 -2.93
CA ARG A 91 -1.09 13.01 -4.21
C ARG A 91 0.29 12.51 -4.66
N ARG A 92 1.26 12.44 -3.74
CA ARG A 92 2.63 12.00 -4.04
C ARG A 92 2.67 10.61 -4.68
N LEU A 93 1.98 9.63 -4.09
CA LEU A 93 1.94 8.27 -4.66
C LEU A 93 1.24 8.26 -6.01
N PHE A 94 0.14 9.01 -6.15
CA PHE A 94 -0.57 9.14 -7.42
C PHE A 94 0.36 9.66 -8.52
N ASP A 95 1.17 10.68 -8.23
CA ASP A 95 2.11 11.26 -9.21
C ASP A 95 3.24 10.28 -9.56
N ILE A 96 3.83 9.60 -8.56
CA ILE A 96 4.88 8.57 -8.77
C ILE A 96 4.37 7.46 -9.69
N ALA A 97 3.13 7.03 -9.49
CA ALA A 97 2.51 5.96 -10.28
C ALA A 97 1.93 6.44 -11.62
N ASP A 98 2.03 7.72 -11.96
CA ASP A 98 1.38 8.34 -13.12
C ASP A 98 -0.14 8.01 -13.18
N GLY A 99 -0.77 7.99 -12.00
CA GLY A 99 -2.16 7.58 -11.79
C GLY A 99 -2.48 6.16 -12.25
N TRP A 100 -1.48 5.28 -12.35
CA TRP A 100 -1.58 3.91 -12.86
C TRP A 100 -2.22 3.83 -14.25
N GLY A 101 -2.05 4.87 -15.08
CA GLY A 101 -2.73 4.97 -16.36
C GLY A 101 -4.26 4.90 -16.27
N ASP A 102 -4.85 5.31 -15.14
CA ASP A 102 -6.27 5.23 -14.78
C ASP A 102 -6.79 3.81 -14.45
N HIS A 103 -5.89 2.83 -14.34
CA HIS A 103 -6.21 1.45 -14.03
C HIS A 103 -5.33 0.92 -12.89
N HIS A 104 -5.73 1.17 -11.63
CA HIS A 104 -5.03 0.62 -10.48
C HIS A 104 -5.03 -0.94 -10.49
N PRO A 105 -3.96 -1.62 -10.02
CA PRO A 105 -3.90 -3.08 -9.92
C PRO A 105 -5.02 -3.75 -9.11
N THR A 106 -5.70 -3.02 -8.23
CA THR A 106 -6.88 -3.55 -7.50
C THR A 106 -8.16 -3.53 -8.34
N GLY A 107 -8.12 -2.96 -9.55
CA GLY A 107 -9.29 -2.77 -10.41
C GLY A 107 -10.29 -1.72 -9.92
N ALA A 108 -10.10 -1.15 -8.72
CA ALA A 108 -11.01 -0.19 -8.12
C ALA A 108 -10.78 1.25 -8.62
N PRO A 109 -11.82 2.11 -8.63
CA PRO A 109 -11.66 3.55 -8.77
C PRO A 109 -10.75 4.14 -7.67
N VAL A 110 -10.04 5.22 -7.98
CA VAL A 110 -9.08 5.85 -7.07
C VAL A 110 -9.62 7.19 -6.56
N ILE A 111 -9.52 7.43 -5.25
CA ILE A 111 -9.80 8.71 -4.60
C ILE A 111 -8.48 9.30 -4.11
N VAL A 112 -8.08 10.43 -4.69
CA VAL A 112 -6.81 11.10 -4.38
C VAL A 112 -7.04 12.26 -3.42
N VAL A 113 -6.40 12.20 -2.26
CA VAL A 113 -6.37 13.29 -1.28
C VAL A 113 -5.37 14.35 -1.72
N THR A 114 -5.86 15.53 -2.08
CA THR A 114 -5.02 16.67 -2.49
C THR A 114 -5.73 18.01 -2.30
N HIS A 115 -4.96 19.06 -2.00
CA HIS A 115 -5.43 20.45 -2.06
C HIS A 115 -5.30 21.04 -3.47
N GLN A 116 -4.52 20.39 -4.34
CA GLN A 116 -4.21 20.83 -5.70
C GLN A 116 -4.40 19.65 -6.66
N PRO A 117 -5.61 19.50 -7.24
CA PRO A 117 -5.84 18.57 -8.34
C PRO A 117 -4.98 18.92 -9.58
N PRO A 118 -4.66 17.96 -10.45
CA PRO A 118 -3.91 18.24 -11.68
C PRO A 118 -4.78 19.06 -12.63
N GLU A 119 -4.19 19.99 -13.39
CA GLU A 119 -4.93 20.74 -14.42
C GLU A 119 -5.55 19.83 -15.49
N ASN A 120 -4.90 18.70 -15.76
CA ASN A 120 -5.34 17.66 -16.70
C ASN A 120 -6.02 16.47 -16.00
N ALA A 121 -6.79 16.71 -14.93
CA ALA A 121 -7.49 15.66 -14.18
C ALA A 121 -8.34 14.72 -15.06
N ASP A 122 -8.90 15.22 -16.16
CA ASP A 122 -9.70 14.46 -17.12
C ASP A 122 -8.94 13.30 -17.81
N ARG A 123 -7.60 13.27 -17.69
CA ARG A 123 -6.78 12.11 -18.12
C ARG A 123 -7.12 10.83 -17.35
N TRP A 124 -7.66 10.96 -16.14
CA TRP A 124 -7.96 9.85 -15.24
C TRP A 124 -9.45 9.83 -14.86
N PRO A 125 -10.36 9.47 -15.79
CA PRO A 125 -11.81 9.51 -15.54
C PRO A 125 -12.30 8.58 -14.43
N ARG A 126 -11.53 7.56 -14.04
CA ARG A 126 -11.83 6.68 -12.89
C ARG A 126 -11.24 7.19 -11.58
N THR A 127 -10.59 8.35 -11.61
CA THR A 127 -9.97 8.98 -10.44
C THR A 127 -10.76 10.21 -10.00
N THR A 128 -11.02 10.33 -8.70
CA THR A 128 -11.65 11.52 -8.10
C THR A 128 -10.65 12.21 -7.18
N PHE A 129 -10.46 13.52 -7.33
CA PHE A 129 -9.63 14.33 -6.44
C PHE A 129 -10.50 15.02 -5.40
N VAL A 130 -10.13 14.92 -4.13
CA VAL A 130 -10.84 15.55 -3.02
C VAL A 130 -9.88 16.12 -1.98
N GLU A 131 -10.34 17.12 -1.24
CA GLU A 131 -9.60 17.72 -0.14
C GLU A 131 -10.00 17.05 1.19
N GLY A 132 -9.00 16.66 1.99
CA GLY A 132 -9.19 16.09 3.32
C GLY A 132 -9.46 14.58 3.36
N VAL A 133 -8.93 13.92 4.39
CA VAL A 133 -9.02 12.45 4.55
C VAL A 133 -10.43 11.99 4.91
N GLU A 134 -11.16 12.71 5.77
CA GLU A 134 -12.54 12.36 6.13
C GLU A 134 -13.45 12.31 4.90
N VAL A 135 -13.35 13.34 4.04
CA VAL A 135 -14.12 13.43 2.79
C VAL A 135 -13.74 12.31 1.84
N ALA A 136 -12.43 12.02 1.70
CA ALA A 136 -11.95 10.93 0.85
C ALA A 136 -12.45 9.57 1.30
N ILE A 137 -12.39 9.25 2.58
CA ILE A 137 -12.89 7.98 3.12
C ILE A 137 -14.41 7.90 2.96
N ALA A 138 -15.16 8.98 3.24
CA ALA A 138 -16.60 9.02 3.04
C ALA A 138 -16.98 8.77 1.57
N ARG A 139 -16.27 9.41 0.64
CA ARG A 139 -16.48 9.22 -0.81
C ARG A 139 -16.11 7.81 -1.25
N ALA A 140 -14.98 7.29 -0.79
CA ALA A 140 -14.53 5.94 -1.08
C ALA A 140 -15.57 4.90 -0.60
N ARG A 141 -16.15 5.09 0.59
CA ARG A 141 -17.23 4.23 1.11
C ARG A 141 -18.48 4.23 0.22
N GLN A 142 -18.85 5.37 -0.36
CA GLN A 142 -19.95 5.42 -1.31
C GLN A 142 -19.64 4.64 -2.60
N VAL A 143 -18.42 4.78 -3.11
CA VAL A 143 -17.98 4.14 -4.36
C VAL A 143 -17.79 2.63 -4.19
N ALA A 144 -17.24 2.20 -3.06
CA ALA A 144 -16.93 0.80 -2.82
C ALA A 144 -18.17 -0.06 -2.54
N GLY A 145 -19.29 0.50 -2.06
CA GLY A 145 -20.51 -0.25 -1.79
C GLY A 145 -20.32 -1.25 -0.65
N ASP A 146 -20.49 -2.54 -0.92
CA ASP A 146 -20.29 -3.61 0.08
C ASP A 146 -18.85 -4.11 0.17
N ARG A 147 -17.97 -3.63 -0.73
CA ARG A 147 -16.54 -3.98 -0.79
C ARG A 147 -15.68 -3.11 0.12
N ASP A 148 -14.41 -3.44 0.26
CA ASP A 148 -13.50 -2.72 1.16
C ASP A 148 -13.01 -1.38 0.56
N VAL A 149 -12.68 -0.45 1.46
CA VAL A 149 -11.92 0.76 1.14
C VAL A 149 -10.46 0.50 1.49
N THR A 150 -9.58 0.57 0.50
CA THR A 150 -8.15 0.33 0.68
C THR A 150 -7.36 1.62 0.68
N ILE A 151 -6.52 1.88 1.68
CA ILE A 151 -5.64 3.06 1.75
C ILE A 151 -4.20 2.66 1.41
N ALA A 152 -3.61 3.29 0.39
CA ALA A 152 -2.27 2.95 -0.11
C ALA A 152 -1.21 4.03 0.17
N SER A 153 -1.41 4.96 1.09
CA SER A 153 -0.46 6.06 1.34
C SER A 153 -0.21 6.31 2.82
N ALA A 154 1.06 6.32 3.24
CA ALA A 154 1.48 6.51 4.63
C ALA A 154 0.79 7.70 5.33
N SER A 155 0.84 8.88 4.71
CA SER A 155 0.25 10.09 5.30
C SER A 155 -1.28 10.00 5.42
N VAL A 156 -1.95 9.41 4.42
CA VAL A 156 -3.41 9.23 4.47
C VAL A 156 -3.79 8.18 5.50
N SER A 157 -3.04 7.08 5.58
CA SER A 157 -3.22 6.03 6.58
C SER A 157 -3.07 6.56 8.00
N GLN A 158 -2.02 7.35 8.27
CA GLN A 158 -1.79 7.97 9.57
C GLN A 158 -2.94 8.90 9.97
N GLN A 159 -3.35 9.80 9.07
CA GLN A 159 -4.48 10.69 9.32
C GLN A 159 -5.79 9.92 9.54
N ALA A 160 -6.06 8.89 8.73
CA ALA A 160 -7.26 8.07 8.87
C ALA A 160 -7.27 7.29 10.21
N LEU A 161 -6.12 6.79 10.65
CA LEU A 161 -5.97 6.17 11.97
C LEU A 161 -6.24 7.17 13.09
N GLU A 162 -5.70 8.38 13.02
CA GLU A 162 -5.94 9.44 14.02
C GLU A 162 -7.41 9.85 14.11
N LEU A 163 -8.11 9.80 12.98
CA LEU A 163 -9.55 10.06 12.89
C LEU A 163 -10.41 8.86 13.32
N GLY A 164 -9.80 7.70 13.65
CA GLY A 164 -10.52 6.48 14.02
C GLY A 164 -11.29 5.84 12.86
N LEU A 165 -10.88 6.14 11.62
CA LEU A 165 -11.56 5.71 10.40
C LEU A 165 -11.09 4.36 9.86
N VAL A 166 -10.00 3.81 10.41
CA VAL A 166 -9.40 2.53 10.01
C VAL A 166 -9.90 1.41 10.89
N ASP A 167 -10.26 0.29 10.28
CA ASP A 167 -10.73 -0.92 10.96
C ASP A 167 -9.62 -1.98 11.04
N GLU A 168 -8.77 -2.06 10.01
CA GLU A 168 -7.70 -3.05 9.90
C GLU A 168 -6.42 -2.42 9.33
N VAL A 169 -5.27 -2.82 9.88
CA VAL A 169 -3.93 -2.46 9.41
C VAL A 169 -3.24 -3.71 8.88
N CYS A 170 -2.92 -3.71 7.59
CA CYS A 170 -2.20 -4.78 6.91
C CYS A 170 -0.77 -4.35 6.60
N VAL A 171 0.21 -5.11 7.10
CA VAL A 171 1.65 -4.86 6.91
C VAL A 171 2.28 -6.07 6.25
N SER A 172 2.95 -5.86 5.13
CA SER A 172 3.86 -6.86 4.54
C SER A 172 5.27 -6.56 5.00
N LEU A 173 5.74 -7.28 6.02
CA LEU A 173 7.11 -7.19 6.51
C LEU A 173 8.05 -7.91 5.54
N VAL A 174 8.95 -7.16 4.91
CA VAL A 174 9.94 -7.69 3.98
C VAL A 174 11.36 -7.67 4.58
N PRO A 175 12.22 -8.65 4.26
CA PRO A 175 13.56 -8.76 4.82
C PRO A 175 14.57 -7.81 4.11
N VAL A 176 14.39 -6.51 4.30
CA VAL A 176 15.28 -5.45 3.83
C VAL A 176 15.43 -4.37 4.91
N LEU A 177 16.61 -3.74 4.95
CA LEU A 177 16.95 -2.59 5.78
C LEU A 177 17.30 -1.43 4.84
N PHE A 178 16.59 -0.32 4.97
CA PHE A 178 16.87 0.90 4.22
C PHE A 178 17.85 1.83 4.98
N GLY A 179 17.84 1.81 6.31
CA GLY A 179 18.63 2.67 7.19
C GLY A 179 18.13 4.13 7.24
N GLU A 180 17.62 4.64 6.12
CA GLU A 180 16.94 5.92 5.98
C GLU A 180 15.92 5.87 4.85
N GLY A 181 14.88 6.71 4.90
CA GLY A 181 13.88 6.74 3.85
C GLY A 181 12.60 7.43 4.27
N ILE A 182 11.52 7.09 3.59
CA ILE A 182 10.18 7.59 3.90
C ILE A 182 9.57 6.67 4.96
N PRO A 183 9.37 7.12 6.21
CA PRO A 183 8.80 6.27 7.27
C PRO A 183 7.31 6.05 7.06
N TYR A 184 6.80 4.85 7.39
CA TYR A 184 5.36 4.59 7.29
C TYR A 184 4.56 5.26 8.38
N PHE A 185 4.91 4.94 9.63
CA PHE A 185 4.32 5.54 10.82
C PHE A 185 5.33 6.52 11.39
N THR A 186 4.89 7.75 11.56
CA THR A 186 5.65 8.76 12.29
C THR A 186 4.95 9.01 13.62
N LYS A 187 4.86 10.27 14.03
CA LYS A 187 4.22 10.64 15.28
C LYS A 187 2.70 10.56 15.15
N LEU A 188 2.07 9.71 15.96
CA LEU A 188 0.62 9.75 16.17
C LEU A 188 0.28 10.85 17.20
N SER A 189 -0.65 11.73 16.84
CA SER A 189 -1.01 12.89 17.66
C SER A 189 -1.78 12.53 18.94
N ARG A 190 -2.47 11.38 18.96
CA ARG A 190 -3.35 10.93 20.06
C ARG A 190 -2.71 9.94 21.04
N GLY A 191 -1.39 9.73 20.98
CA GLY A 191 -0.70 8.74 21.81
C GLY A 191 -0.50 7.41 21.08
N HIS A 192 -0.66 6.28 21.77
CA HIS A 192 -0.54 4.96 21.16
C HIS A 192 -1.88 4.47 20.59
N GLN A 193 -1.85 3.85 19.41
CA GLN A 193 -2.98 3.09 18.87
C GLN A 193 -2.81 1.62 19.26
N LEU A 194 -3.80 1.04 19.93
CA LEU A 194 -3.80 -0.39 20.23
C LEU A 194 -4.29 -1.18 19.03
N LEU A 195 -3.65 -2.32 18.81
CA LEU A 195 -4.00 -3.32 17.79
C LEU A 195 -4.22 -4.66 18.51
N ASP A 196 -5.17 -5.46 18.05
CA ASP A 196 -5.31 -6.85 18.51
C ASP A 196 -4.22 -7.75 17.92
N ASP A 197 -4.10 -8.99 18.41
CA ASP A 197 -3.14 -9.97 17.86
C ASP A 197 -3.36 -10.18 16.35
N PRO A 198 -2.29 -10.24 15.54
CA PRO A 198 -2.43 -10.29 14.09
C PRO A 198 -2.83 -11.67 13.60
N VAL A 199 -3.55 -11.69 12.47
CA VAL A 199 -3.47 -12.83 11.56
C VAL A 199 -2.13 -12.78 10.85
N VAL A 200 -1.41 -13.90 10.85
CA VAL A 200 -0.07 -14.01 10.26
C VAL A 200 -0.12 -14.93 9.05
N ILE A 201 0.34 -14.43 7.91
CA ILE A 201 0.46 -15.18 6.65
C ILE A 201 1.93 -15.16 6.26
N GLN A 202 2.57 -16.31 6.32
CA GLN A 202 3.99 -16.45 5.99
C GLN A 202 4.16 -16.69 4.49
N GLY A 203 4.52 -15.65 3.75
CA GLY A 203 4.90 -15.71 2.34
C GLY A 203 6.41 -15.84 2.12
N ARG A 204 6.80 -15.93 0.87
CA ARG A 204 8.20 -15.87 0.41
C ARG A 204 8.58 -14.40 0.23
N ARG A 205 9.71 -14.00 0.83
CA ARG A 205 10.19 -12.60 0.88
C ARG A 205 9.24 -11.61 1.56
N ALA A 206 8.13 -12.05 2.15
CA ALA A 206 7.26 -11.22 2.97
C ALA A 206 6.56 -12.02 4.09
N LEU A 207 6.41 -11.42 5.26
CA LEU A 207 5.51 -11.85 6.33
C LEU A 207 4.33 -10.88 6.38
N HIS A 208 3.13 -11.32 5.99
CA HIS A 208 1.95 -10.46 5.98
C HIS A 208 1.24 -10.55 7.32
N LEU A 209 1.01 -9.39 7.93
CA LEU A 209 0.42 -9.22 9.25
C LEU A 209 -0.86 -8.40 9.11
N ARG A 210 -1.99 -8.90 9.61
CA ARG A 210 -3.28 -8.18 9.60
C ARG A 210 -3.72 -7.94 11.03
N TYR A 211 -3.79 -6.68 11.41
CA TYR A 211 -4.14 -6.24 12.75
C TYR A 211 -5.52 -5.58 12.75
N ARG A 212 -6.42 -6.02 13.62
CA ARG A 212 -7.63 -5.23 13.90
C ARG A 212 -7.28 -4.03 14.77
N VAL A 213 -7.81 -2.87 14.42
CA VAL A 213 -7.67 -1.66 15.22
C VAL A 213 -8.58 -1.77 16.44
N ARG A 214 -8.00 -1.68 17.64
CA ARG A 214 -8.75 -1.69 18.89
C ARG A 214 -9.29 -0.28 19.17
N ARG A 215 -10.60 -0.18 19.37
CA ARG A 215 -11.33 1.05 19.67
C ARG A 215 -11.57 1.21 21.16
#